data_AF-A0A7C3ULW7-F1
#
_entry.id   AF-A0A7C3ULW7-F1
#
_cell.length_a   1.000
_cell.length_b   1.000
_cell.length_c   1.000
_cell.angle_alpha   90.00
_cell.angle_beta   90.00
_cell.angle_gamma   90.00
#
_symmetry.space_group_name_H-M   'P 1'
#
loop_
_entity.id
_entity.type
_entity.pdbx_description
1 polymer ?
#
loop_
_entity_poly.entity_id
_entity_poly.type
_entity_poly.pdbx_seq_one_letter_code
_entity_poly.pdbx_strand_id
1 'polypeptide(L)'
;MKYIKNLLFILILTLYINSFGYTYTQSWIDGTPMLYDEAMSILKSVKNDLNFNLAPPVNVEPAFRIGDTKQFYTLNMTNYTQQILDASCLLVTDKAYIFVDKNLSVEQAKLNSLAESFEKIYDAITKQFGPPPFRVSNDPRIYLLIFDIIDGVRPNGVMLLGYFSPIDQFKNAEIPRWIRQKSNEANMLYIDSASLNAKNVNVESVIAHEFTHLIQWARDPEESTWVNEGLAVFVENMLGYNVKDRISAYQANPIVSLRNWEDKVENYGLAYLFFAYISERFGGLPIITDIFKNELED
;
A
#
# COMPACT_ATOMS: atom_id res chain seq x y z
N MET A 1 -20.74 -33.80 -46.36
CA MET A 1 -19.29 -33.67 -46.07
C MET A 1 -18.75 -32.24 -45.94
N LYS A 2 -19.50 -31.17 -46.29
CA LYS A 2 -19.01 -29.78 -46.20
C LYS A 2 -19.25 -29.10 -44.84
N TYR A 3 -20.18 -29.62 -44.03
CA TYR A 3 -20.54 -29.07 -42.71
C TYR A 3 -19.66 -29.56 -41.55
N ILE A 4 -18.97 -30.69 -41.69
CA ILE A 4 -18.11 -31.26 -40.62
C ILE A 4 -16.75 -30.53 -40.54
N LYS A 5 -16.28 -29.95 -41.65
CA LYS A 5 -15.03 -29.16 -41.67
C LYS A 5 -15.14 -27.81 -40.95
N ASN A 6 -16.33 -27.20 -40.94
CA ASN A 6 -16.55 -25.92 -40.24
C ASN A 6 -16.70 -26.11 -38.72
N LEU A 7 -17.28 -27.23 -38.27
CA LEU A 7 -17.32 -27.54 -36.84
C LEU A 7 -15.92 -27.79 -36.27
N LEU A 8 -15.05 -28.48 -37.01
CA LEU A 8 -13.66 -28.71 -36.59
C LEU A 8 -12.86 -27.40 -36.51
N PHE A 9 -13.09 -26.46 -37.43
CA PHE A 9 -12.38 -25.17 -37.43
C PHE A 9 -12.83 -24.25 -36.28
N ILE A 10 -14.12 -24.28 -35.92
CA ILE A 10 -14.64 -23.56 -34.76
C ILE A 10 -14.22 -24.23 -33.44
N LEU A 11 -14.13 -25.55 -33.39
CA LEU A 11 -13.59 -26.28 -32.23
C LEU A 11 -12.08 -26.01 -32.04
N ILE A 12 -11.32 -25.90 -33.13
CA ILE A 12 -9.89 -25.55 -33.09
C ILE A 12 -9.69 -24.09 -32.69
N LEU A 13 -10.59 -23.16 -33.06
CA LEU A 13 -10.53 -21.77 -32.57
C LEU A 13 -10.95 -21.64 -31.10
N THR A 14 -11.92 -22.43 -30.62
CA THR A 14 -12.32 -22.44 -29.20
C THR A 14 -11.35 -23.19 -28.30
N LEU A 15 -10.59 -24.17 -28.83
CA LEU A 15 -9.46 -24.81 -28.16
C LEU A 15 -8.15 -24.02 -28.27
N TYR A 16 -8.08 -22.98 -29.11
CA TYR A 16 -6.96 -22.02 -29.16
C TYR A 16 -7.19 -20.78 -28.28
N ILE A 17 -8.31 -20.70 -27.57
CA ILE A 17 -8.39 -19.94 -26.31
C ILE A 17 -7.87 -20.86 -25.20
N ASN A 18 -6.69 -21.44 -25.41
CA ASN A 18 -5.89 -21.89 -24.28
C ASN A 18 -5.52 -20.60 -23.56
N SER A 19 -6.17 -20.38 -22.43
CA SER A 19 -5.58 -19.82 -21.22
C SER A 19 -4.05 -19.74 -21.32
N PHE A 20 -3.53 -18.65 -21.87
CA PHE A 20 -2.28 -18.10 -21.40
C PHE A 20 -2.60 -17.59 -20.01
N GLY A 21 -2.60 -18.50 -19.03
CA GLY A 21 -2.50 -18.11 -17.64
C GLY A 21 -1.14 -17.44 -17.52
N TYR A 22 -1.11 -16.12 -17.62
CA TYR A 22 0.10 -15.36 -17.34
C TYR A 22 0.40 -15.57 -15.85
N THR A 23 1.49 -16.26 -15.57
CA THR A 23 1.99 -16.42 -14.21
C THR A 23 2.67 -15.14 -13.79
N TYR A 24 2.01 -14.34 -12.95
CA TYR A 24 2.56 -13.16 -12.30
C TYR A 24 3.18 -13.49 -10.95
N THR A 25 3.85 -14.65 -10.84
CA THR A 25 4.40 -15.19 -9.58
C THR A 25 5.49 -14.33 -8.94
N GLN A 26 5.80 -13.18 -9.54
CA GLN A 26 6.78 -12.20 -9.08
C GLN A 26 6.20 -10.80 -8.91
N SER A 27 4.90 -10.62 -9.14
CA SER A 27 4.20 -9.36 -8.93
C SER A 27 3.44 -9.37 -7.61
N TRP A 28 3.19 -8.17 -7.11
CA TRP A 28 2.45 -7.98 -5.87
C TRP A 28 1.38 -6.90 -6.04
N ILE A 29 0.37 -6.96 -5.18
CA ILE A 29 -0.71 -5.99 -5.07
C ILE A 29 -0.76 -5.44 -3.63
N ASP A 30 -1.29 -4.24 -3.50
CA ASP A 30 -1.53 -3.60 -2.22
C ASP A 30 -2.85 -4.12 -1.58
N GLY A 31 -2.85 -4.21 -0.25
CA GLY A 31 -4.03 -4.50 0.55
C GLY A 31 -4.86 -3.28 0.95
N THR A 32 -4.34 -2.05 0.83
CA THR A 32 -5.03 -0.81 1.26
C THR A 32 -6.41 -0.62 0.61
N PRO A 33 -6.62 -0.85 -0.71
CA PRO A 33 -7.93 -0.71 -1.33
C PRO A 33 -9.02 -1.53 -0.65
N MET A 34 -8.66 -2.70 -0.11
CA MET A 34 -9.59 -3.62 0.54
C MET A 34 -10.12 -3.09 1.89
N LEU A 35 -9.48 -2.05 2.45
CA LEU A 35 -9.76 -1.50 3.78
C LEU A 35 -10.48 -0.13 3.71
N TYR A 36 -10.55 0.46 2.52
CA TYR A 36 -10.99 1.84 2.34
C TYR A 36 -12.48 2.04 2.64
N ASP A 37 -13.34 1.12 2.22
CA ASP A 37 -14.79 1.23 2.43
C ASP A 37 -15.17 1.31 3.92
N GLU A 38 -14.50 0.52 4.75
CA GLU A 38 -14.73 0.55 6.20
C GLU A 38 -14.26 1.88 6.80
N ALA A 39 -13.07 2.34 6.41
CA ALA A 39 -12.55 3.63 6.85
C ALA A 39 -13.44 4.80 6.42
N MET A 40 -14.00 4.76 5.20
CA MET A 40 -14.94 5.75 4.70
C MET A 40 -16.26 5.77 5.48
N SER A 41 -16.72 4.61 5.96
CA SER A 41 -17.86 4.51 6.86
C SER A 41 -17.59 5.22 8.19
N ILE A 42 -16.38 5.07 8.75
CA ILE A 42 -15.94 5.78 9.94
C ILE A 42 -15.86 7.28 9.65
N LEU A 43 -15.15 7.68 8.59
CA LEU A 43 -14.95 9.07 8.19
C LEU A 43 -16.28 9.82 8.11
N LYS A 44 -17.28 9.26 7.42
CA LYS A 44 -18.63 9.84 7.30
C LYS A 44 -19.33 10.01 8.64
N SER A 45 -19.04 9.15 9.62
CA SER A 45 -19.63 9.24 10.97
C SER A 45 -18.98 10.32 11.85
N VAL A 46 -17.75 10.76 11.53
CA VAL A 46 -16.97 11.71 12.36
C VAL A 46 -16.50 12.96 11.61
N LYS A 47 -16.86 13.14 10.32
CA LYS A 47 -16.33 14.18 9.40
C LYS A 47 -16.30 15.59 10.00
N ASN A 48 -17.29 15.97 10.79
CA ASN A 48 -17.36 17.30 11.41
C ASN A 48 -16.30 17.56 12.51
N ASP A 49 -15.66 16.51 13.03
CA ASP A 49 -14.69 16.55 14.12
C ASP A 49 -13.27 16.19 13.67
N LEU A 50 -13.04 15.99 12.37
CA LEU A 50 -11.74 15.62 11.83
C LEU A 50 -10.90 16.84 11.47
N ASN A 51 -9.68 16.86 12.01
CA ASN A 51 -8.62 17.75 11.53
C ASN A 51 -7.36 16.91 11.28
N PHE A 52 -6.97 16.79 10.01
CA PHE A 52 -5.72 16.15 9.60
C PHE A 52 -4.59 17.17 9.68
N ASN A 53 -4.23 17.55 10.91
CA ASN A 53 -3.04 18.35 11.11
C ASN A 53 -1.82 17.61 10.55
N LEU A 54 -0.95 18.35 9.90
CA LEU A 54 0.28 17.84 9.32
C LEU A 54 1.39 17.76 10.38
N ALA A 55 2.19 16.70 10.33
CA ALA A 55 3.22 16.46 11.33
C ALA A 55 4.28 17.56 11.39
N PRO A 56 4.62 18.06 12.60
CA PRO A 56 5.79 18.90 12.78
C PRO A 56 7.08 18.06 12.65
N PRO A 57 8.25 18.70 12.56
CA PRO A 57 9.53 18.01 12.76
C PRO A 57 9.53 17.22 14.08
N VAL A 58 10.17 16.06 14.07
CA VAL A 58 10.25 15.21 15.27
C VAL A 58 11.03 15.94 16.36
N ASN A 59 10.35 16.31 17.44
CA ASN A 59 10.93 17.02 18.60
C ASN A 59 10.41 16.44 19.92
N VAL A 60 10.08 15.14 19.91
CA VAL A 60 9.63 14.41 21.08
C VAL A 60 10.53 13.21 21.30
N GLU A 61 10.77 12.90 22.57
CA GLU A 61 11.48 11.70 22.97
C GLU A 61 10.77 10.45 22.42
N PRO A 62 11.51 9.46 21.90
CA PRO A 62 10.91 8.24 21.41
C PRO A 62 10.03 7.56 22.47
N ALA A 63 8.78 7.27 22.11
CA ALA A 63 7.85 6.49 22.93
C ALA A 63 8.32 5.05 23.20
N PHE A 64 9.13 4.49 22.30
CA PHE A 64 9.67 3.13 22.38
C PHE A 64 11.19 3.12 22.28
N ARG A 65 11.80 2.11 22.89
CA ARG A 65 13.23 1.79 22.83
C ARG A 65 13.43 0.41 22.20
N ILE A 66 14.63 0.19 21.68
CA ILE A 66 15.03 -1.13 21.17
C ILE A 66 14.86 -2.19 22.28
N GLY A 67 14.16 -3.27 21.96
CA GLY A 67 13.82 -4.36 22.87
C GLY A 67 12.44 -4.23 23.52
N ASP A 68 11.80 -3.06 23.47
CA ASP A 68 10.42 -2.91 23.94
C ASP A 68 9.47 -3.77 23.11
N THR A 69 8.35 -4.18 23.70
CA THR A 69 7.34 -4.99 23.02
C THR A 69 5.99 -4.34 23.07
N LYS A 70 5.20 -4.49 22.00
CA LYS A 70 3.85 -3.93 21.88
C LYS A 70 2.94 -4.95 21.21
N GLN A 71 1.69 -5.00 21.66
CA GLN A 71 0.62 -5.69 20.96
C GLN A 71 0.05 -4.76 19.89
N PHE A 72 -0.10 -5.27 18.69
CA PHE A 72 -0.72 -4.58 17.58
C PHE A 72 -1.99 -5.30 17.16
N TYR A 73 -2.96 -4.52 16.71
CA TYR A 73 -4.08 -5.06 15.98
C TYR A 73 -3.71 -5.20 14.49
N THR A 74 -3.75 -6.41 13.95
CA THR A 74 -3.48 -6.70 12.53
C THR A 74 -4.70 -7.33 11.86
N LEU A 75 -4.73 -7.37 10.53
CA LEU A 75 -5.86 -7.96 9.79
C LEU A 75 -5.47 -9.26 9.10
N ASN A 76 -6.38 -10.23 9.18
CA ASN A 76 -6.40 -11.35 8.25
C ASN A 76 -7.07 -10.88 6.95
N MET A 77 -6.28 -10.69 5.90
CA MET A 77 -6.70 -10.14 4.61
C MET A 77 -7.56 -11.11 3.78
N THR A 78 -7.77 -12.36 4.23
CA THR A 78 -8.72 -13.29 3.58
C THR A 78 -10.15 -13.14 4.07
N ASN A 79 -10.36 -12.72 5.31
CA ASN A 79 -11.69 -12.67 5.93
C ASN A 79 -11.97 -11.36 6.69
N TYR A 80 -11.02 -10.43 6.67
CA TYR A 80 -11.08 -9.10 7.30
C TYR A 80 -11.31 -9.14 8.82
N THR A 81 -10.89 -10.22 9.48
CA THR A 81 -10.95 -10.31 10.94
C THR A 81 -9.66 -9.80 11.56
N GLN A 82 -9.82 -9.03 12.64
CA GLN A 82 -8.70 -8.47 13.37
C GLN A 82 -8.06 -9.48 14.32
N GLN A 83 -6.74 -9.50 14.36
CA GLN A 83 -5.90 -10.35 15.20
C GLN A 83 -5.03 -9.48 16.11
N ILE A 84 -4.54 -10.08 17.20
CA ILE A 84 -3.56 -9.46 18.08
C ILE A 84 -2.21 -10.09 17.76
N LEU A 85 -1.25 -9.24 17.42
CA LEU A 85 0.14 -9.61 17.12
C LEU A 85 1.08 -9.04 18.18
N ASP A 86 1.90 -9.89 18.79
CA ASP A 86 2.97 -9.45 19.68
C ASP A 86 4.25 -9.18 18.88
N ALA A 87 4.71 -7.94 18.86
CA ALA A 87 5.93 -7.54 18.16
C ALA A 87 6.95 -6.88 19.09
N SER A 88 8.23 -6.93 18.68
CA SER A 88 9.36 -6.30 19.36
C SER A 88 9.87 -5.11 18.53
N CYS A 89 10.14 -3.99 19.18
CA CYS A 89 10.82 -2.84 18.56
C CYS A 89 12.30 -3.20 18.40
N LEU A 90 12.74 -3.42 17.17
CA LEU A 90 14.13 -3.81 16.88
C LEU A 90 14.99 -2.63 16.43
N LEU A 91 14.37 -1.57 15.92
CA LEU A 91 15.05 -0.32 15.59
C LEU A 91 14.17 0.91 15.90
N VAL A 92 14.86 1.98 16.28
CA VAL A 92 14.32 3.32 16.47
C VAL A 92 15.21 4.28 15.69
N THR A 93 14.62 5.09 14.82
CA THR A 93 15.30 6.17 14.09
C THR A 93 14.66 7.51 14.41
N ASP A 94 15.12 8.57 13.74
CA ASP A 94 14.50 9.89 13.86
C ASP A 94 13.06 9.87 13.33
N LYS A 95 12.77 9.05 12.31
CA LYS A 95 11.48 9.07 11.60
C LYS A 95 10.67 7.78 11.73
N ALA A 96 11.22 6.71 12.32
CA ALA A 96 10.53 5.43 12.40
C ALA A 96 10.78 4.60 13.66
N TYR A 97 9.82 3.73 13.91
CA TYR A 97 9.97 2.51 14.67
C TYR A 97 9.88 1.31 13.75
N ILE A 98 10.80 0.36 13.88
CA ILE A 98 10.68 -0.93 13.18
C ILE A 98 10.31 -1.99 14.21
N PHE A 99 9.06 -2.44 14.13
CA PHE A 99 8.52 -3.54 14.92
C PHE A 99 8.51 -4.81 14.09
N VAL A 100 8.92 -5.92 14.69
CA VAL A 100 8.95 -7.22 14.04
C VAL A 100 8.20 -8.23 14.92
N ASP A 101 7.33 -9.04 14.31
CA ASP A 101 6.70 -10.18 14.99
C ASP A 101 7.73 -10.98 15.79
N LYS A 102 7.44 -11.26 17.06
CA LYS A 102 8.32 -12.04 17.94
C LYS A 102 8.65 -13.44 17.41
N ASN A 103 7.81 -13.99 16.54
CA ASN A 103 8.00 -15.30 15.94
C ASN A 103 8.87 -15.25 14.67
N LEU A 104 9.16 -14.06 14.16
CA LEU A 104 9.96 -13.86 12.96
C LEU A 104 11.42 -13.55 13.33
N SER A 105 12.36 -14.22 12.66
CA SER A 105 13.79 -13.92 12.76
C SER A 105 14.23 -13.14 11.53
N VAL A 106 14.66 -11.88 11.73
CA VAL A 106 15.21 -11.02 10.69
C VAL A 106 16.62 -10.62 11.08
N GLU A 107 17.55 -10.72 10.13
CA GLU A 107 18.93 -10.33 10.36
C GLU A 107 19.05 -8.83 10.67
N GLN A 108 19.77 -8.47 11.73
CA GLN A 108 19.93 -7.08 12.16
C GLN A 108 20.52 -6.19 11.06
N ALA A 109 21.46 -6.70 10.26
CA ALA A 109 22.04 -5.94 9.14
C ALA A 109 20.98 -5.52 8.12
N LYS A 110 19.98 -6.38 7.88
CA LYS A 110 18.86 -6.08 6.98
C LYS A 110 17.95 -5.01 7.56
N LEU A 111 17.65 -5.09 8.85
CA LEU A 111 16.86 -4.07 9.56
C LEU A 111 17.58 -2.71 9.53
N ASN A 112 18.90 -2.68 9.73
CA ASN A 112 19.69 -1.45 9.68
C ASN A 112 19.64 -0.83 8.27
N SER A 113 19.82 -1.65 7.23
CA SER A 113 19.71 -1.19 5.84
C SER A 113 18.31 -0.64 5.54
N LEU A 114 17.27 -1.32 6.01
CA LEU A 114 15.88 -0.90 5.83
C LEU A 114 15.59 0.43 6.52
N ALA A 115 16.10 0.61 7.74
CA ALA A 115 15.98 1.86 8.49
C ALA A 115 16.65 3.03 7.76
N GLU A 116 17.88 2.86 7.28
CA GLU A 116 18.58 3.89 6.51
C GLU A 116 17.88 4.21 5.18
N SER A 117 17.32 3.20 4.51
CA SER A 117 16.51 3.42 3.30
C SER A 117 15.23 4.19 3.62
N PHE A 118 14.53 3.83 4.70
CA PHE A 118 13.29 4.49 5.07
C PHE A 118 13.49 5.98 5.38
N GLU A 119 14.58 6.35 6.04
CA GLU A 119 14.91 7.76 6.28
C GLU A 119 14.97 8.58 4.98
N LYS A 120 15.52 8.00 3.91
CA LYS A 120 15.61 8.63 2.58
C LYS A 120 14.26 8.65 1.86
N ILE A 121 13.50 7.55 1.95
CA ILE A 121 12.14 7.45 1.39
C ILE A 121 11.25 8.52 2.02
N TYR A 122 11.28 8.63 3.35
CA TYR A 122 10.55 9.65 4.08
C TYR A 122 10.90 11.05 3.58
N ASP A 123 12.19 11.38 3.53
CA ASP A 123 12.64 12.71 3.11
C ASP A 123 12.22 13.03 1.67
N ALA A 124 12.32 12.06 0.76
CA ALA A 124 11.96 12.25 -0.64
C ALA A 124 10.45 12.45 -0.84
N ILE A 125 9.63 11.59 -0.22
CA ILE A 125 8.17 11.66 -0.35
C ILE A 125 7.63 12.91 0.36
N THR A 126 8.10 13.20 1.57
CA THR A 126 7.62 14.38 2.31
C THR A 126 8.09 15.70 1.71
N LYS A 127 9.27 15.74 1.09
CA LYS A 127 9.70 16.91 0.32
C LYS A 127 8.76 17.20 -0.86
N GLN A 128 8.28 16.16 -1.53
CA GLN A 128 7.44 16.32 -2.71
C GLN A 128 5.97 16.61 -2.33
N PHE A 129 5.40 15.77 -1.49
CA PHE A 129 3.96 15.77 -1.22
C PHE A 129 3.62 16.50 0.07
N GLY A 130 4.56 16.63 1.00
CA GLY A 130 4.41 17.21 2.33
C GLY A 130 4.42 16.13 3.43
N PRO A 131 4.37 16.54 4.71
CA PRO A 131 4.50 15.63 5.84
C PRO A 131 3.32 14.63 5.99
N PRO A 132 3.49 13.58 6.80
CA PRO A 132 2.42 12.67 7.20
C PRO A 132 1.41 13.35 8.15
N PRO A 133 0.25 12.73 8.42
CA PRO A 133 -0.71 13.22 9.41
C PRO A 133 -0.15 13.19 10.84
N PHE A 134 -0.69 14.04 11.70
CA PHE A 134 -0.40 14.13 13.13
C PHE A 134 -1.68 14.36 13.92
N ARG A 135 -2.36 13.24 14.21
CA ARG A 135 -3.73 13.25 14.71
C ARG A 135 -3.95 12.30 15.89
N VAL A 136 -3.49 11.07 15.75
CA VAL A 136 -3.79 9.97 16.69
C VAL A 136 -2.69 9.75 17.74
N SER A 137 -1.43 10.02 17.38
CA SER A 137 -0.28 9.93 18.28
C SER A 137 0.37 11.30 18.50
N ASN A 138 1.02 11.46 19.65
CA ASN A 138 1.87 12.62 19.95
C ASN A 138 3.33 12.43 19.45
N ASP A 139 3.62 11.29 18.83
CA ASP A 139 4.90 10.98 18.21
C ASP A 139 4.71 10.86 16.68
N PRO A 140 5.36 11.69 15.87
CA PRO A 140 5.20 11.70 14.41
C PRO A 140 5.96 10.56 13.70
N ARG A 141 6.76 9.74 14.42
CA ARG A 141 7.46 8.61 13.82
C ARG A 141 6.49 7.59 13.22
N ILE A 142 6.90 7.01 12.10
CA ILE A 142 6.15 6.00 11.37
C ILE A 142 6.47 4.62 11.93
N TYR A 143 5.46 3.80 12.15
CA TYR A 143 5.62 2.42 12.60
C TYR A 143 5.68 1.53 11.37
N LEU A 144 6.80 0.87 11.15
CA LEU A 144 6.94 -0.22 10.20
C LEU A 144 6.72 -1.52 10.97
N LEU A 145 5.57 -2.18 10.76
CA LEU A 145 5.26 -3.46 11.39
C LEU A 145 5.51 -4.59 10.39
N ILE A 146 6.53 -5.40 10.65
CA ILE A 146 6.94 -6.51 9.80
C ILE A 146 6.45 -7.84 10.41
N PHE A 147 5.62 -8.55 9.66
CA PHE A 147 5.06 -9.85 10.06
C PHE A 147 4.59 -10.65 8.85
N ASP A 148 4.16 -11.90 9.05
CA ASP A 148 3.56 -12.73 8.01
C ASP A 148 2.08 -12.33 7.82
N ILE A 149 1.75 -11.62 6.74
CA ILE A 149 0.37 -11.17 6.49
C ILE A 149 -0.44 -12.38 6.03
N ILE A 150 -1.58 -12.61 6.70
CA ILE A 150 -2.48 -13.70 6.32
C ILE A 150 -3.34 -13.25 5.13
N ASP A 151 -2.89 -13.52 3.91
CA ASP A 151 -3.51 -13.05 2.66
C ASP A 151 -4.06 -14.16 1.75
N GLY A 152 -3.73 -15.41 2.05
CA GLY A 152 -4.24 -16.59 1.36
C GLY A 152 -3.61 -16.82 -0.01
N VAL A 153 -4.19 -17.73 -0.80
CA VAL A 153 -3.68 -18.03 -2.15
C VAL A 153 -4.39 -17.15 -3.17
N ARG A 154 -3.62 -16.35 -3.92
CA ARG A 154 -4.14 -15.52 -5.01
C ARG A 154 -3.89 -16.14 -6.38
N PRO A 155 -4.74 -15.85 -7.39
CA PRO A 155 -4.53 -16.31 -8.76
C PRO A 155 -3.15 -15.92 -9.29
N ASN A 156 -2.58 -16.77 -10.14
CA ASN A 156 -1.32 -16.53 -10.85
C ASN A 156 -0.08 -16.31 -9.94
N GLY A 157 -0.19 -16.59 -8.64
CA GLY A 157 0.89 -16.46 -7.66
C GLY A 157 1.23 -15.03 -7.26
N VAL A 158 0.31 -14.09 -7.50
CA VAL A 158 0.42 -12.70 -7.01
C VAL A 158 0.45 -12.70 -5.48
N MET A 159 1.27 -11.84 -4.88
CA MET A 159 1.37 -11.71 -3.43
C MET A 159 0.73 -10.40 -2.96
N LEU A 160 0.13 -10.36 -1.77
CA LEU A 160 -0.07 -9.10 -1.06
C LEU A 160 1.16 -8.87 -0.18
N LEU A 161 1.86 -7.74 -0.37
CA LEU A 161 3.14 -7.52 0.31
C LEU A 161 3.14 -6.35 1.31
N GLY A 162 2.09 -5.54 1.30
CA GLY A 162 1.93 -4.45 2.24
C GLY A 162 0.48 -4.00 2.29
N TYR A 163 0.18 -3.22 3.33
CA TYR A 163 -0.99 -2.36 3.35
C TYR A 163 -0.79 -1.20 4.32
N PHE A 164 -1.47 -0.10 4.04
CA PHE A 164 -1.84 0.94 4.99
C PHE A 164 -3.27 0.69 5.48
N SER A 165 -3.53 0.86 6.77
CA SER A 165 -4.87 0.73 7.34
C SER A 165 -5.38 2.09 7.80
N PRO A 166 -6.32 2.72 7.08
CA PRO A 166 -6.78 4.06 7.47
C PRO A 166 -7.52 4.09 8.81
N ILE A 167 -7.98 2.94 9.33
CA ILE A 167 -8.59 2.86 10.67
C ILE A 167 -7.61 3.34 11.76
N ASP A 168 -6.30 3.16 11.56
CA ASP A 168 -5.28 3.57 12.53
C ASP A 168 -5.17 5.09 12.66
N GLN A 169 -5.76 5.84 11.73
CA GLN A 169 -5.86 7.30 11.75
C GLN A 169 -7.06 7.82 12.55
N PHE A 170 -7.84 6.93 13.16
CA PHE A 170 -8.91 7.26 14.10
C PHE A 170 -8.52 6.86 15.53
N LYS A 171 -8.96 7.64 16.52
CA LYS A 171 -8.93 7.20 17.92
C LYS A 171 -10.02 6.16 18.12
N ASN A 172 -9.78 5.16 18.96
CA ASN A 172 -10.75 4.11 19.29
C ASN A 172 -12.06 4.65 19.87
N ALA A 173 -12.03 5.85 20.48
CA ALA A 173 -13.23 6.53 20.95
C ALA A 173 -14.12 7.08 19.81
N GLU A 174 -13.53 7.31 18.64
CA GLU A 174 -14.20 7.83 17.44
C GLU A 174 -14.78 6.70 16.58
N ILE A 175 -14.21 5.49 16.68
CA ILE A 175 -14.64 4.34 15.89
C ILE A 175 -16.01 3.85 16.37
N PRO A 176 -17.03 3.83 15.50
CA PRO A 176 -18.33 3.35 15.89
C PRO A 176 -18.36 1.86 16.27
N ARG A 177 -19.18 1.52 17.25
CA ARG A 177 -19.27 0.14 17.80
C ARG A 177 -19.61 -0.93 16.75
N TRP A 178 -20.28 -0.57 15.65
CA TRP A 178 -20.67 -1.52 14.61
C TRP A 178 -19.53 -1.93 13.66
N ILE A 179 -18.44 -1.17 13.61
CA ILE A 179 -17.24 -1.50 12.81
C ILE A 179 -16.53 -2.74 13.38
N ARG A 180 -16.60 -2.95 14.70
CA ARG A 180 -16.02 -4.12 15.40
C ARG A 180 -14.52 -4.33 15.20
N GLN A 181 -13.80 -3.32 14.72
CA GLN A 181 -12.35 -3.27 14.66
C GLN A 181 -11.80 -2.18 15.61
N LYS A 182 -10.50 -2.27 15.91
CA LYS A 182 -9.74 -1.34 16.73
C LYS A 182 -8.64 -0.67 15.94
N SER A 183 -8.30 0.54 16.34
CA SER A 183 -7.16 1.29 15.82
C SER A 183 -5.95 1.09 16.71
N ASN A 184 -4.76 1.01 16.12
CA ASN A 184 -3.49 1.12 16.82
C ASN A 184 -3.11 2.56 17.18
N GLU A 185 -3.89 3.54 16.70
CA GLU A 185 -3.74 4.98 16.95
C GLU A 185 -2.35 5.50 16.61
N ALA A 186 -1.84 5.10 15.45
CA ALA A 186 -0.49 5.41 15.01
C ALA A 186 -0.40 5.55 13.49
N ASN A 187 0.62 6.27 13.03
CA ASN A 187 1.02 6.29 11.63
C ASN A 187 1.74 4.98 11.29
N MET A 188 1.01 3.99 10.80
CA MET A 188 1.50 2.63 10.64
C MET A 188 1.49 2.15 9.18
N LEU A 189 2.55 1.46 8.80
CA LEU A 189 2.67 0.70 7.54
C LEU A 189 2.88 -0.77 7.89
N TYR A 190 2.06 -1.65 7.31
CA TYR A 190 2.09 -3.09 7.54
C TYR A 190 2.83 -3.74 6.38
N ILE A 191 3.92 -4.44 6.68
CA ILE A 191 4.84 -4.97 5.67
C ILE A 191 4.93 -6.48 5.81
N ASP A 192 4.68 -7.19 4.72
CA ASP A 192 4.78 -8.63 4.70
C ASP A 192 6.24 -9.08 4.79
N SER A 193 6.52 -10.03 5.68
CA SER A 193 7.87 -10.57 5.89
C SER A 193 8.45 -11.27 4.66
N ALA A 194 7.63 -11.78 3.75
CA ALA A 194 8.05 -12.35 2.49
C ALA A 194 8.66 -11.29 1.56
N SER A 195 8.24 -10.03 1.65
CA SER A 195 8.83 -8.92 0.88
C SER A 195 10.31 -8.72 1.19
N LEU A 196 10.74 -9.04 2.42
CA LEU A 196 12.14 -8.96 2.80
C LEU A 196 12.99 -9.89 1.92
N ASN A 197 12.51 -11.09 1.61
CA ASN A 197 13.30 -12.14 0.96
C ASN A 197 12.90 -12.41 -0.50
N ALA A 198 11.93 -11.67 -1.02
CA ALA A 198 11.47 -11.79 -2.39
C ALA A 198 12.57 -11.36 -3.37
N LYS A 199 12.92 -12.23 -4.33
CA LYS A 199 14.04 -11.99 -5.26
C LYS A 199 13.84 -10.79 -6.18
N ASN A 200 12.59 -10.47 -6.52
CA ASN A 200 12.26 -9.45 -7.53
C ASN A 200 11.38 -8.34 -6.96
N VAL A 201 11.16 -8.34 -5.65
CA VAL A 201 10.48 -7.26 -4.96
C VAL A 201 11.49 -6.62 -4.02
N ASN A 202 11.56 -5.31 -4.08
CA ASN A 202 12.32 -4.52 -3.14
C ASN A 202 11.35 -4.07 -2.03
N VAL A 203 11.63 -4.43 -0.77
CA VAL A 203 10.77 -4.10 0.38
C VAL A 203 10.63 -2.59 0.55
N GLU A 204 11.66 -1.83 0.21
CA GLU A 204 11.61 -0.38 0.23
C GLU A 204 10.60 0.19 -0.79
N SER A 205 10.39 -0.48 -1.93
CA SER A 205 9.31 -0.15 -2.89
C SER A 205 7.93 -0.29 -2.26
N VAL A 206 7.70 -1.38 -1.54
CA VAL A 206 6.44 -1.62 -0.80
C VAL A 206 6.26 -0.53 0.26
N ILE A 207 7.30 -0.23 1.05
CA ILE A 207 7.22 0.82 2.07
C ILE A 207 6.94 2.20 1.46
N ALA A 208 7.57 2.53 0.34
CA ALA A 208 7.31 3.78 -0.37
C ALA A 208 5.86 3.86 -0.87
N HIS A 209 5.33 2.74 -1.37
CA HIS A 209 3.94 2.60 -1.78
C HIS A 209 2.99 2.88 -0.60
N GLU A 210 3.11 2.12 0.49
CA GLU A 210 2.24 2.30 1.67
C GLU A 210 2.38 3.67 2.33
N PHE A 211 3.59 4.24 2.32
CA PHE A 211 3.81 5.58 2.87
C PHE A 211 3.10 6.66 2.04
N THR A 212 2.97 6.43 0.73
CA THR A 212 2.21 7.31 -0.16
C THR A 212 0.74 7.33 0.24
N HIS A 213 0.15 6.16 0.53
CA HIS A 213 -1.23 6.04 1.01
C HIS A 213 -1.48 6.78 2.31
N LEU A 214 -0.60 6.63 3.30
CA LEU A 214 -0.69 7.36 4.56
C LEU A 214 -0.72 8.89 4.35
N ILE A 215 0.15 9.39 3.47
CA ILE A 215 0.24 10.81 3.16
C ILE A 215 -1.00 11.28 2.37
N GLN A 216 -1.49 10.46 1.43
CA GLN A 216 -2.65 10.80 0.61
C GLN A 216 -3.94 10.84 1.44
N TRP A 217 -4.13 9.87 2.35
CA TRP A 217 -5.28 9.82 3.25
C TRP A 217 -5.48 11.10 4.06
N ALA A 218 -4.39 11.74 4.47
CA ALA A 218 -4.43 12.99 5.23
C ALA A 218 -4.85 14.22 4.40
N ARG A 219 -4.83 14.11 3.07
CA ARG A 219 -5.16 15.19 2.13
C ARG A 219 -6.52 14.95 1.51
N ASP A 220 -6.66 13.83 0.81
CA ASP A 220 -7.90 13.44 0.17
C ASP A 220 -8.26 12.00 0.54
N PRO A 221 -8.95 11.79 1.68
CA PRO A 221 -9.47 10.47 2.04
C PRO A 221 -10.61 10.03 1.13
N GLU A 222 -11.18 10.88 0.28
CA GLU A 222 -12.29 10.54 -0.63
C GLU A 222 -11.81 10.20 -2.05
N GLU A 223 -10.49 10.23 -2.31
CA GLU A 223 -9.89 9.96 -3.62
C GLU A 223 -10.25 8.58 -4.18
N SER A 224 -10.42 8.53 -5.50
CA SER A 224 -10.65 7.32 -6.27
C SER A 224 -9.45 6.36 -6.24
N THR A 225 -9.74 5.07 -6.04
CA THR A 225 -8.71 4.02 -5.90
C THR A 225 -7.69 4.02 -7.03
N TRP A 226 -8.10 4.21 -8.28
CA TRP A 226 -7.16 4.20 -9.40
C TRP A 226 -6.16 5.37 -9.39
N VAL A 227 -6.55 6.53 -8.86
CA VAL A 227 -5.64 7.66 -8.67
C VAL A 227 -4.68 7.35 -7.54
N ASN A 228 -5.23 6.89 -6.41
CA ASN A 228 -4.48 6.55 -5.20
C ASN A 228 -3.37 5.52 -5.50
N GLU A 229 -3.74 4.38 -6.10
CA GLU A 229 -2.83 3.32 -6.48
C GLU A 229 -1.87 3.72 -7.61
N GLY A 230 -2.37 4.45 -8.61
CA GLY A 230 -1.54 4.92 -9.71
C GLY A 230 -0.44 5.90 -9.25
N LEU A 231 -0.76 6.77 -8.30
CA LEU A 231 0.19 7.69 -7.69
C LEU A 231 1.19 6.95 -6.78
N ALA A 232 0.75 5.95 -6.02
CA ALA A 232 1.65 5.13 -5.21
C ALA A 232 2.70 4.40 -6.08
N VAL A 233 2.29 3.79 -7.19
CA VAL A 233 3.24 3.17 -8.14
C VAL A 233 4.09 4.22 -8.86
N PHE A 234 3.55 5.42 -9.13
CA PHE A 234 4.35 6.53 -9.65
C PHE A 234 5.46 6.94 -8.67
N VAL A 235 5.16 6.98 -7.37
CA VAL A 235 6.14 7.29 -6.31
C VAL A 235 7.22 6.21 -6.22
N GLU A 236 6.87 4.93 -6.34
CA GLU A 236 7.86 3.85 -6.43
C GLU A 236 8.88 4.14 -7.55
N ASN A 237 8.38 4.47 -8.75
CA ASN A 237 9.23 4.77 -9.89
C ASN A 237 10.03 6.08 -9.71
N MET A 238 9.43 7.12 -9.11
CA MET A 238 10.09 8.39 -8.79
C MET A 238 11.31 8.18 -7.89
N LEU A 239 11.25 7.23 -6.95
CA LEU A 239 12.35 6.86 -6.07
C LEU A 239 13.36 5.89 -6.70
N GLY A 240 13.13 5.50 -7.97
CA GLY A 240 14.01 4.62 -8.72
C GLY A 240 13.73 3.12 -8.53
N TYR A 241 12.62 2.76 -7.88
CA TYR A 241 12.21 1.37 -7.78
C TYR A 241 11.60 0.87 -9.10
N ASN A 242 11.72 -0.45 -9.31
CA ASN A 242 11.32 -1.08 -10.56
C ASN A 242 9.83 -1.41 -10.56
N VAL A 243 9.09 -0.85 -11.52
CA VAL A 243 7.65 -1.09 -11.73
C VAL A 243 7.36 -1.88 -13.02
N LYS A 244 8.38 -2.44 -13.67
CA LYS A 244 8.27 -3.08 -15.00
C LYS A 244 7.35 -4.28 -15.03
N ASP A 245 7.21 -5.00 -13.92
CA ASP A 245 6.32 -6.15 -13.84
C ASP A 245 4.84 -5.72 -13.96
N ARG A 246 4.45 -4.57 -13.39
CA ARG A 246 3.11 -3.98 -13.57
C ARG A 246 2.87 -3.56 -15.01
N ILE A 247 3.86 -2.88 -15.61
CA ILE A 247 3.82 -2.49 -17.02
C ILE A 247 3.67 -3.72 -17.91
N SER A 248 4.46 -4.77 -17.64
CA SER A 248 4.47 -6.01 -18.42
C SER A 248 3.15 -6.78 -18.27
N ALA A 249 2.55 -6.78 -17.08
CA ALA A 249 1.24 -7.36 -16.85
C ALA A 249 0.17 -6.65 -17.69
N TYR A 250 0.12 -5.32 -17.64
CA TYR A 250 -0.83 -4.55 -18.46
C TYR A 250 -0.60 -4.77 -19.97
N GLN A 251 0.66 -4.81 -20.42
CA GLN A 251 0.99 -5.09 -21.83
C GLN A 251 0.53 -6.48 -22.27
N ALA A 252 0.66 -7.48 -21.39
CA ALA A 252 0.24 -8.85 -21.66
C ALA A 252 -1.29 -9.00 -21.69
N ASN A 253 -2.00 -8.22 -20.86
CA ASN A 253 -3.44 -8.27 -20.73
C ASN A 253 -4.05 -6.86 -20.53
N PRO A 254 -4.24 -6.09 -21.62
CA PRO A 254 -4.71 -4.71 -21.53
C PRO A 254 -6.23 -4.59 -21.32
N ILE A 255 -6.94 -5.69 -21.08
CA ILE A 255 -8.40 -5.74 -20.93
C ILE A 255 -8.75 -5.45 -19.46
N VAL A 256 -8.42 -4.24 -19.02
CA VAL A 256 -8.76 -3.69 -17.69
C VAL A 256 -9.24 -2.25 -17.83
N SER A 257 -10.07 -1.80 -16.90
CA SER A 257 -10.50 -0.41 -16.84
C SER A 257 -9.50 0.43 -16.05
N LEU A 258 -9.25 1.66 -16.50
CA LEU A 258 -8.51 2.63 -15.70
C LEU A 258 -9.28 2.99 -14.42
N ARG A 259 -10.61 3.16 -14.52
CA ARG A 259 -11.44 3.70 -13.43
C ARG A 259 -12.15 2.63 -12.60
N ASN A 260 -12.47 1.49 -13.19
CA ASN A 260 -13.10 0.39 -12.45
C ASN A 260 -12.00 -0.50 -11.91
N TRP A 261 -11.70 -0.33 -10.63
CA TRP A 261 -10.62 -1.04 -9.96
C TRP A 261 -11.02 -2.49 -9.67
N GLU A 262 -10.17 -3.44 -10.05
CA GLU A 262 -10.40 -4.88 -9.87
C GLU A 262 -9.26 -5.58 -9.11
N ASP A 263 -8.36 -4.80 -8.49
CA ASP A 263 -7.17 -5.30 -7.78
C ASP A 263 -6.28 -6.26 -8.61
N LYS A 264 -6.24 -6.06 -9.93
CA LYS A 264 -5.35 -6.81 -10.83
C LYS A 264 -4.06 -6.04 -11.03
N VAL A 265 -2.93 -6.75 -11.13
CA VAL A 265 -1.61 -6.16 -11.42
C VAL A 265 -1.65 -5.27 -12.67
N GLU A 266 -2.48 -5.62 -13.64
CA GLU A 266 -2.72 -4.84 -14.85
C GLU A 266 -3.37 -3.47 -14.59
N ASN A 267 -4.26 -3.34 -13.57
CA ASN A 267 -4.83 -2.05 -13.17
C ASN A 267 -3.72 -1.10 -12.69
N TYR A 268 -2.80 -1.58 -11.86
CA TYR A 268 -1.63 -0.82 -11.39
C TYR A 268 -0.76 -0.35 -12.56
N GLY A 269 -0.48 -1.25 -13.51
CA GLY A 269 0.32 -0.93 -14.69
C GLY A 269 -0.33 0.17 -15.55
N LEU A 270 -1.63 0.06 -15.80
CA LEU A 270 -2.39 1.07 -16.53
C LEU A 270 -2.43 2.42 -15.81
N ALA A 271 -2.73 2.44 -14.52
CA ALA A 271 -2.80 3.66 -13.72
C ALA A 271 -1.44 4.36 -13.62
N TYR A 272 -0.36 3.62 -13.36
CA TYR A 272 1.00 4.15 -13.40
C TYR A 272 1.32 4.79 -14.76
N LEU A 273 1.06 4.09 -15.87
CA LEU A 273 1.37 4.62 -17.21
C LEU A 273 0.60 5.91 -17.51
N PHE A 274 -0.62 6.04 -16.99
CA PHE A 274 -1.39 7.28 -17.09
C PHE A 274 -0.66 8.43 -16.37
N PHE A 275 -0.26 8.27 -15.11
CA PHE A 275 0.43 9.33 -14.37
C PHE A 275 1.85 9.61 -14.89
N ALA A 276 2.57 8.58 -15.35
CA ALA A 276 3.84 8.74 -16.03
C ALA A 276 3.68 9.61 -17.29
N TYR A 277 2.66 9.35 -18.11
CA TYR A 277 2.35 10.17 -19.27
C TYR A 277 1.98 11.60 -18.90
N ILE A 278 1.16 11.79 -17.85
CA ILE A 278 0.80 13.13 -17.36
C ILE A 278 2.04 13.91 -16.92
N SER A 279 2.90 13.31 -16.11
CA SER A 279 4.16 13.90 -15.67
C SER A 279 5.04 14.28 -16.86
N GLU A 280 5.29 13.37 -17.80
CA GLU A 280 6.17 13.62 -18.95
C GLU A 280 5.67 14.71 -19.89
N ARG A 281 4.35 14.87 -20.03
CA ARG A 281 3.75 15.74 -21.05
C ARG A 281 3.23 17.07 -20.52
N PHE A 282 2.86 17.15 -19.24
CA PHE A 282 2.08 18.27 -18.71
C PHE A 282 2.73 18.98 -17.51
N GLY A 283 4.03 18.78 -17.27
CA GLY A 283 4.78 19.64 -16.35
C GLY A 283 5.62 18.94 -15.29
N GLY A 284 5.84 17.64 -15.41
CA GLY A 284 6.71 16.87 -14.52
C GLY A 284 6.11 16.62 -13.14
N LEU A 285 6.98 16.52 -12.13
CA LEU A 285 6.56 16.33 -10.73
C LEU A 285 5.59 17.39 -10.19
N PRO A 286 5.67 18.70 -10.56
CA PRO A 286 4.68 19.69 -10.14
C PRO A 286 3.23 19.30 -10.41
N ILE A 287 2.88 18.86 -11.62
CA ILE A 287 1.48 18.50 -11.93
C ILE A 287 1.04 17.25 -11.15
N ILE A 288 1.95 16.32 -10.89
CA ILE A 288 1.67 15.15 -10.05
C ILE A 288 1.42 15.56 -8.60
N THR A 289 2.16 16.53 -8.08
CA THR A 289 1.92 17.08 -6.74
C THR A 289 0.61 17.83 -6.63
N ASP A 290 0.24 18.57 -7.68
CA ASP A 290 -1.06 19.26 -7.70
C ASP A 290 -2.20 18.25 -7.71
N ILE A 291 -2.13 17.20 -8.54
CA ILE A 291 -3.10 16.10 -8.54
C ILE A 291 -3.16 15.42 -7.17
N PHE A 292 -2.00 15.06 -6.59
CA PHE A 292 -1.91 14.39 -5.29
C PHE A 292 -2.52 15.20 -4.14
N LYS A 293 -2.45 16.53 -4.22
CA LYS A 293 -2.99 17.45 -3.20
C LYS A 293 -4.39 17.94 -3.51
N ASN A 294 -4.94 17.59 -4.67
CA ASN A 294 -6.25 18.03 -5.06
C ASN A 294 -7.28 17.21 -4.29
N GLU A 295 -8.10 17.87 -3.48
CA GLU A 295 -9.28 17.24 -2.90
C GLU A 295 -10.33 17.11 -4.01
N LEU A 296 -10.99 15.94 -4.12
CA LEU A 296 -12.17 15.82 -4.96
C LEU A 296 -13.25 16.81 -4.50
N GLU A 297 -13.34 17.96 -5.18
CA GLU A 297 -14.52 18.84 -5.10
C GLU A 297 -15.63 18.24 -6.00
N ASP A 298 -16.72 17.79 -5.36
CA ASP A 298 -17.97 17.38 -6.05
C ASP A 298 -18.61 18.54 -6.85
#